data_AF-A0A929XVW1-F1
#
_entry.id   AF-A0A929XVW1-F1
#
_cell.length_a   1.000
_cell.length_b   1.000
_cell.length_c   1.000
_cell.angle_alpha   90.00
_cell.angle_beta   90.00
_cell.angle_gamma   90.00
#
_symmetry.space_group_name_H-M   'P 1'
#
loop_
_entity.id
_entity.type
_entity.pdbx_description
1 polymer ?
#
loop_
_entity_poly.entity_id
_entity_poly.type
_entity_poly.pdbx_seq_one_letter_code
_entity_poly.pdbx_strand_id
1 'polypeptide(L)'
;MIDFGKVQADAVKNICKSKITGKAADYRIYSAITIDGNNYIPLIYKGISIYLIPEKYYLLSQALVGVGNTRVDDIFKNAETADQLTDTKVIKILSDGRQLKEFKTKDGKSIFVDEKLIKPFGQGIRYYAGENSDIVYIKEVEEFLGLAFAIRVKENE
;
A
#
# COMPACT_ATOMS: atom_id res chain seq x y z
N MET A 1 -5.78 -5.95 -11.97
CA MET A 1 -5.91 -4.49 -11.82
C MET A 1 -6.72 -4.19 -10.57
N ILE A 2 -6.27 -3.20 -9.79
CA ILE A 2 -6.92 -2.72 -8.57
C ILE A 2 -8.32 -2.15 -8.88
N ASP A 3 -9.27 -2.37 -7.99
CA ASP A 3 -10.60 -1.74 -8.06
C ASP A 3 -10.60 -0.46 -7.20
N PHE A 4 -10.33 0.68 -7.83
CA PHE A 4 -10.31 1.98 -7.15
C PHE A 4 -11.68 2.38 -6.60
N GLY A 5 -12.78 1.93 -7.21
CA GLY A 5 -14.13 2.21 -6.72
C GLY A 5 -14.38 1.51 -5.40
N LYS A 6 -14.00 0.24 -5.30
CA LYS A 6 -14.07 -0.54 -4.06
C LYS A 6 -13.20 0.04 -2.95
N VAL A 7 -11.95 0.40 -3.25
CA VAL A 7 -11.02 0.99 -2.25
C VAL A 7 -11.59 2.29 -1.68
N GLN A 8 -12.15 3.15 -2.54
CA GLN A 8 -12.82 4.38 -2.11
C GLN A 8 -14.06 4.10 -1.25
N ALA A 9 -14.90 3.15 -1.66
CA ALA A 9 -16.10 2.77 -0.90
C ALA A 9 -15.75 2.23 0.50
N ASP A 10 -14.74 1.36 0.60
CA ASP A 10 -14.28 0.81 1.88
C ASP A 10 -13.74 1.91 2.81
N ALA A 11 -12.99 2.87 2.26
CA ALA A 11 -12.48 4.00 3.02
C ALA A 11 -13.59 4.90 3.56
N VAL A 12 -14.56 5.30 2.71
CA VAL A 12 -15.70 6.13 3.15
C VAL A 12 -16.51 5.41 4.21
N LYS A 13 -16.81 4.12 4.00
CA LYS A 13 -17.55 3.32 4.97
C LYS A 13 -16.85 3.29 6.33
N ASN A 14 -15.53 3.12 6.34
CA ASN A 14 -14.73 3.14 7.58
C ASN A 14 -14.72 4.52 8.24
N ILE A 15 -14.51 5.60 7.48
CA ILE A 15 -14.50 6.98 8.00
C ILE A 15 -15.88 7.38 8.54
N CYS A 16 -16.97 7.01 7.86
CA CYS A 16 -18.32 7.27 8.38
C CYS A 16 -18.57 6.51 9.68
N LYS A 17 -18.19 5.22 9.73
CA LYS A 17 -18.32 4.40 10.95
C LYS A 17 -17.49 4.96 12.10
N SER A 18 -16.29 5.48 11.83
CA SER A 18 -15.41 6.07 12.85
C SER A 18 -16.08 7.29 13.50
N LYS A 19 -16.68 8.17 12.69
CA LYS A 19 -17.45 9.33 13.17
C LYS A 19 -18.65 8.94 14.03
N ILE A 20 -19.38 7.89 13.64
CA ILE A 20 -20.56 7.41 14.40
C ILE A 20 -20.14 6.76 15.72
N THR A 21 -19.05 5.99 15.73
CA THR A 21 -18.63 5.20 16.90
C THR A 21 -17.64 5.91 17.81
N GLY A 22 -17.10 7.06 17.41
CA GLY A 22 -16.01 7.76 18.10
C GLY A 22 -14.65 7.05 18.05
N LYS A 23 -14.54 5.90 17.36
CA LYS A 23 -13.27 5.19 17.19
C LYS A 23 -12.42 5.88 16.12
N ALA A 24 -11.10 5.74 16.19
CA ALA A 24 -10.22 6.21 15.12
C ALA A 24 -10.54 5.51 13.79
N ALA A 25 -10.50 6.25 12.69
CA ALA A 25 -10.60 5.66 11.36
C ALA A 25 -9.32 4.88 11.05
N ASP A 26 -9.48 3.71 10.42
CA ASP A 26 -8.37 2.97 9.85
C ASP A 26 -7.85 3.67 8.59
N TYR A 27 -8.73 4.38 7.87
CA TYR A 27 -8.38 5.07 6.63
C TYR A 27 -8.15 6.57 6.83
N ARG A 28 -7.18 7.09 6.07
CA ARG A 28 -6.92 8.53 5.91
C ARG A 28 -6.71 8.85 4.44
N ILE A 29 -7.31 9.93 3.98
CA ILE A 29 -7.18 10.42 2.60
C ILE A 29 -6.41 11.73 2.66
N TYR A 30 -5.44 11.91 1.76
CA TYR A 30 -4.59 13.09 1.71
C TYR A 30 -4.66 13.81 0.38
N SER A 31 -4.19 15.06 0.38
CA SER A 31 -4.14 15.90 -0.82
C SER A 31 -3.36 15.25 -1.94
N ALA A 32 -3.65 15.69 -3.17
CA ALA A 32 -2.96 15.19 -4.35
C ALA A 32 -1.44 15.36 -4.25
N ILE A 33 -0.72 14.34 -4.71
CA ILE A 33 0.73 14.34 -4.88
C ILE A 33 1.08 13.99 -6.31
N THR A 34 2.24 14.44 -6.78
CA THR A 34 2.77 14.10 -8.10
C THR A 34 3.90 13.09 -7.96
N ILE A 35 3.81 11.98 -8.68
CA ILE A 35 4.86 10.94 -8.77
C ILE A 35 5.07 10.68 -10.27
N ASP A 36 6.30 10.80 -10.76
CA ASP A 36 6.66 10.62 -12.18
C ASP A 36 5.77 11.41 -13.15
N GLY A 37 5.40 12.64 -12.77
CA GLY A 37 4.53 13.52 -13.56
C GLY A 37 3.04 13.16 -13.52
N ASN A 38 2.64 12.10 -12.80
CA ASN A 38 1.25 11.69 -12.63
C ASN A 38 0.71 12.12 -11.27
N ASN A 39 -0.53 12.60 -11.22
CA ASN A 39 -1.19 13.02 -9.98
C ASN A 39 -1.99 11.88 -9.35
N TYR A 40 -1.81 11.70 -8.04
CA TYR A 40 -2.48 10.69 -7.24
C TYR A 40 -3.07 11.29 -5.98
N ILE A 41 -4.21 10.76 -5.54
CA ILE A 41 -4.77 10.95 -4.20
C ILE A 41 -4.32 9.78 -3.33
N PRO A 42 -3.45 10.00 -2.33
CA PRO A 42 -3.01 8.94 -1.43
C PRO A 42 -4.09 8.57 -0.42
N LEU A 43 -4.35 7.27 -0.31
CA LEU A 43 -5.28 6.70 0.64
C LEU A 43 -4.54 5.71 1.54
N ILE A 44 -4.32 6.11 2.79
CA ILE A 44 -3.54 5.35 3.76
C ILE A 44 -4.46 4.46 4.60
N TYR A 45 -4.13 3.18 4.69
CA TYR A 45 -4.80 2.21 5.55
C TYR A 45 -3.92 1.83 6.74
N LYS A 46 -4.42 2.07 7.95
CA LYS A 46 -3.82 1.80 9.26
C LYS A 46 -2.39 2.35 9.46
N GLY A 47 -1.96 3.28 8.60
CA GLY A 47 -0.59 3.78 8.59
C GLY A 47 0.46 2.79 8.06
N ILE A 48 0.05 1.65 7.49
CA ILE A 48 0.96 0.56 7.07
C ILE A 48 0.81 0.15 5.61
N SER A 49 -0.17 0.71 4.91
CA SER A 49 -0.35 0.54 3.47
C SER A 49 -0.90 1.83 2.86
N ILE A 50 -0.50 2.12 1.64
CA ILE A 50 -0.96 3.28 0.87
C ILE A 50 -1.47 2.77 -0.47
N TYR A 51 -2.67 3.20 -0.84
CA TYR A 51 -3.22 3.06 -2.18
C TYR A 51 -3.09 4.42 -2.87
N LEU A 52 -2.47 4.45 -4.05
CA LEU A 52 -2.38 5.63 -4.89
C LEU A 52 -3.52 5.57 -5.90
N ILE A 53 -4.53 6.42 -5.70
CA ILE A 53 -5.66 6.53 -6.62
C ILE A 53 -5.30 7.61 -7.64
N PRO A 54 -5.17 7.32 -8.95
CA PRO A 54 -4.99 8.36 -9.94
C PRO A 54 -6.08 9.43 -9.80
N GLU A 55 -5.72 10.70 -9.83
CA GLU A 55 -6.64 11.82 -9.56
C GLU A 55 -7.89 11.76 -10.45
N LYS A 56 -7.73 11.36 -11.71
CA LYS A 56 -8.81 11.11 -12.69
C LYS A 56 -9.86 10.07 -12.26
N TYR A 57 -9.53 9.19 -11.30
CA TYR A 57 -10.40 8.14 -10.78
C TYR A 57 -10.91 8.40 -9.35
N TYR A 58 -10.52 9.52 -8.75
CA TYR A 58 -11.01 9.91 -7.43
C TYR A 58 -12.37 10.59 -7.53
N LEU A 59 -13.38 10.02 -6.87
CA LEU A 59 -14.79 10.44 -6.97
C LEU A 59 -15.36 10.97 -5.65
N LEU A 60 -14.57 10.96 -4.59
CA LEU A 60 -15.04 11.38 -3.27
C LEU A 60 -14.95 12.90 -3.08
N SER A 61 -15.74 13.41 -2.15
CA SER A 61 -15.70 14.83 -1.79
C SER A 61 -14.33 15.24 -1.28
N GLN A 62 -13.85 16.40 -1.72
CA GLN A 62 -12.64 17.03 -1.20
C GLN A 62 -12.72 17.33 0.31
N ALA A 63 -13.92 17.41 0.89
CA ALA A 63 -14.10 17.57 2.34
C ALA A 63 -13.61 16.35 3.16
N LEU A 64 -13.37 15.20 2.52
CA LEU A 64 -12.79 14.02 3.17
C LEU A 64 -11.26 14.02 3.14
N VAL A 65 -10.65 14.91 2.34
CA VAL A 65 -9.22 15.02 2.17
C VAL A 65 -8.64 15.78 3.36
N GLY A 66 -7.71 15.14 4.08
CA GLY A 66 -6.99 15.76 5.18
C GLY A 66 -6.07 16.87 4.68
N VAL A 67 -6.17 18.05 5.30
CA VAL A 67 -5.25 19.17 5.04
C VAL A 67 -3.90 18.87 5.68
N GLY A 68 -2.85 18.73 4.88
CA GLY A 68 -1.51 18.52 5.41
C GLY A 68 -0.46 18.21 4.36
N ASN A 69 0.79 18.56 4.68
CA ASN A 69 1.96 18.21 3.89
C ASN A 69 2.32 16.73 4.15
N THR A 70 1.87 15.85 3.27
CA THR A 70 2.26 14.45 3.32
C THR A 70 3.60 14.27 2.64
N ARG A 71 4.60 13.80 3.40
CA ARG A 71 5.86 13.24 2.86
C ARG A 71 5.66 11.92 2.12
N VAL A 72 4.49 11.70 1.53
CA VAL A 72 4.18 10.49 0.77
C VAL A 72 4.95 10.51 -0.54
N ASP A 73 5.07 11.67 -1.19
CA ASP A 73 5.93 11.86 -2.35
C ASP A 73 7.39 11.44 -2.04
N ASP A 74 7.92 11.85 -0.88
CA ASP A 74 9.27 11.47 -0.43
C ASP A 74 9.43 9.95 -0.28
N ILE A 75 8.39 9.24 0.18
CA ILE A 75 8.42 7.77 0.28
C ILE A 75 8.54 7.15 -1.11
N PHE A 76 7.83 7.69 -2.12
CA PHE A 76 7.83 7.14 -3.47
C PHE A 76 9.07 7.54 -4.31
N LYS A 77 9.80 8.62 -3.97
CA LYS A 77 11.11 8.93 -4.59
C LYS A 77 12.09 7.77 -4.46
N ASN A 78 12.09 7.07 -3.33
CA ASN A 78 12.94 5.90 -3.10
C ASN A 78 12.51 4.66 -3.90
N ALA A 79 11.37 4.70 -4.57
CA ALA A 79 10.88 3.58 -5.37
C ALA A 79 11.44 3.56 -6.79
N GLU A 80 12.09 4.63 -7.24
CA GLU A 80 12.80 4.70 -8.53
C GLU A 80 14.04 3.80 -8.53
N THR A 81 14.77 3.76 -7.41
CA THR A 81 15.97 2.94 -7.21
C THR A 81 15.67 1.56 -6.62
N ALA A 82 14.40 1.24 -6.38
CA ALA A 82 13.99 -0.02 -5.78
C ALA A 82 14.14 -1.19 -6.76
N ASP A 83 14.65 -2.30 -6.25
CA ASP A 83 14.82 -3.52 -7.02
C ASP A 83 13.54 -4.35 -7.08
N GLN A 84 13.27 -4.93 -8.25
CA GLN A 84 12.15 -5.85 -8.41
C GLN A 84 12.37 -7.10 -7.56
N LEU A 85 11.34 -7.45 -6.79
CA LEU A 85 11.29 -8.65 -5.99
C LEU A 85 10.80 -9.85 -6.80
N THR A 86 11.33 -11.02 -6.46
CA THR A 86 10.79 -12.29 -6.94
C THR A 86 9.67 -12.76 -6.03
N ASP A 87 8.47 -12.93 -6.59
CA ASP A 87 7.35 -13.57 -5.90
C ASP A 87 7.59 -15.09 -5.84
N THR A 88 7.84 -15.59 -4.63
CA THR A 88 8.14 -17.01 -4.40
C THR A 88 6.91 -17.90 -4.46
N LYS A 89 5.69 -17.31 -4.47
CA LYS A 89 4.40 -17.99 -4.29
C LYS A 89 4.23 -18.70 -2.93
N VAL A 90 5.17 -18.55 -2.01
CA VAL A 90 5.08 -19.12 -0.66
C VAL A 90 4.24 -18.22 0.23
N ILE A 91 3.34 -18.84 1.00
CA ILE A 91 2.54 -18.20 2.04
C ILE A 91 2.95 -18.80 3.39
N LYS A 92 3.53 -17.99 4.27
CA LYS A 92 3.79 -18.34 5.67
C LYS A 92 2.58 -18.00 6.52
N ILE A 93 2.07 -18.96 7.28
CA ILE A 93 0.96 -18.76 8.21
C ILE A 93 1.56 -18.54 9.61
N LEU A 94 1.26 -17.40 10.23
CA LEU A 94 1.64 -17.12 11.61
C LEU A 94 0.68 -17.80 12.61
N SER A 95 1.12 -17.93 13.86
CA SER A 95 0.33 -18.48 14.97
C SER A 95 -1.00 -17.75 15.20
N ASP A 96 -1.05 -16.44 14.90
CA ASP A 96 -2.26 -15.62 14.99
C ASP A 96 -3.18 -15.72 13.75
N GLY A 97 -2.85 -16.61 12.81
CA GLY A 97 -3.61 -16.85 11.59
C GLY A 97 -3.36 -15.84 10.47
N ARG A 98 -2.47 -14.85 10.63
CA ARG A 98 -2.06 -13.99 9.51
C ARG A 98 -1.32 -14.80 8.45
N GLN A 99 -1.63 -14.50 7.20
CA GLN A 99 -0.99 -15.10 6.03
C GLN A 99 -0.02 -14.08 5.45
N LEU A 100 1.26 -14.43 5.47
CA LEU A 100 2.34 -13.60 4.96
C LEU A 100 2.83 -14.17 3.64
N LYS A 101 2.78 -13.36 2.60
CA LYS A 101 3.38 -13.72 1.32
C LYS A 101 4.87 -13.42 1.34
N GLU A 102 5.66 -14.39 0.90
CA GLU A 102 7.12 -14.27 0.82
C GLU A 102 7.57 -13.78 -0.57
N PHE A 103 8.43 -12.78 -0.54
CA PHE A 103 9.18 -12.28 -1.68
C PHE A 103 10.67 -12.44 -1.42
N LYS A 104 11.48 -12.53 -2.49
CA LYS A 104 12.93 -12.51 -2.39
C LYS A 104 13.55 -11.34 -3.12
N THR A 105 14.57 -10.74 -2.52
CA THR A 105 15.49 -9.82 -3.20
C THR A 105 16.39 -10.59 -4.16
N LYS A 106 17.14 -9.87 -5.01
CA LYS A 106 18.15 -10.47 -5.90
C LYS A 106 19.20 -11.28 -5.13
N ASP A 107 19.56 -10.83 -3.92
CA ASP A 107 20.53 -11.50 -3.04
C ASP A 107 19.91 -12.63 -2.20
N GLY A 108 18.64 -12.97 -2.43
CA GLY A 108 17.96 -14.09 -1.77
C GLY A 108 17.39 -13.78 -0.38
N LYS A 109 17.46 -12.53 0.10
CA LYS A 109 16.84 -12.10 1.36
C LYS A 109 15.31 -12.18 1.26
N SER A 110 14.67 -12.83 2.23
CA SER A 110 13.22 -12.94 2.31
C SER A 110 12.58 -11.65 2.85
N ILE A 111 11.50 -11.23 2.21
CA ILE A 111 10.63 -10.12 2.63
C ILE A 111 9.22 -10.66 2.73
N PHE A 112 8.56 -10.40 3.86
CA PHE A 112 7.21 -10.91 4.11
C PHE A 112 6.22 -9.75 4.15
N VAL A 113 5.07 -9.91 3.48
CA VAL A 113 4.00 -8.90 3.49
C VAL A 113 2.67 -9.59 3.80
N ASP A 114 1.84 -8.98 4.65
CA ASP A 114 0.49 -9.50 4.92
C ASP A 114 -0.33 -9.55 3.62
N GLU A 115 -0.82 -10.73 3.28
CA GLU A 115 -1.58 -10.98 2.05
C GLU A 115 -2.80 -10.06 1.96
N LYS A 116 -3.44 -9.74 3.09
CA LYS A 116 -4.62 -8.86 3.12
C LYS A 116 -4.33 -7.44 2.65
N LEU A 117 -3.08 -6.98 2.79
CA LEU A 117 -2.67 -5.64 2.34
C LEU A 117 -2.43 -5.60 0.83
N ILE A 118 -1.91 -6.68 0.24
CA ILE A 118 -1.55 -6.73 -1.18
C ILE A 118 -2.66 -7.28 -2.08
N LYS A 119 -3.59 -8.07 -1.52
CA LYS A 119 -4.72 -8.64 -2.27
C LYS A 119 -5.59 -7.60 -2.99
N PRO A 120 -5.88 -6.41 -2.44
CA PRO A 120 -6.68 -5.40 -3.14
C PRO A 120 -6.07 -4.90 -4.45
N PHE A 121 -4.75 -4.99 -4.62
CA PHE A 121 -4.06 -4.56 -5.84
C PHE A 121 -4.29 -5.50 -7.04
N GLY A 122 -4.75 -6.73 -6.78
CA GLY A 122 -5.14 -7.69 -7.81
C GLY A 122 -3.96 -8.38 -8.50
N GLN A 123 -4.19 -8.80 -9.75
CA GLN A 123 -3.22 -9.52 -10.58
C GLN A 123 -2.52 -8.59 -11.58
N GLY A 124 -1.39 -9.06 -12.13
CA GLY A 124 -0.59 -8.34 -13.15
C GLY A 124 0.40 -7.32 -12.57
N ILE A 125 0.52 -7.25 -11.25
CA ILE A 125 1.35 -6.27 -10.54
C ILE A 125 2.75 -6.81 -10.25
N ARG A 126 3.70 -5.90 -10.10
CA ARG A 126 5.09 -6.16 -9.73
C ARG A 126 5.40 -5.51 -8.38
N TYR A 127 6.30 -6.15 -7.65
CA TYR A 127 6.69 -5.74 -6.30
C TYR A 127 8.15 -5.31 -6.31
N TYR A 128 8.46 -4.24 -5.59
CA TYR A 128 9.80 -3.66 -5.53
C TYR A 128 10.13 -3.30 -4.09
N ALA A 129 11.40 -3.41 -3.70
CA ALA A 129 11.88 -2.88 -2.41
C ALA A 129 13.23 -2.21 -2.57
N GLY A 130 13.43 -1.13 -1.80
CA GLY A 130 14.74 -0.51 -1.64
C GLY A 130 15.61 -1.27 -0.62
N GLU A 131 16.81 -0.75 -0.38
CA GLU A 131 17.83 -1.38 0.47
C GLU A 131 17.31 -1.80 1.86
N ASN A 132 16.57 -0.93 2.54
CA ASN A 132 16.05 -1.21 3.89
C ASN A 132 15.00 -2.32 3.92
N SER A 133 14.36 -2.64 2.78
CA SER A 133 13.35 -3.70 2.63
C SER A 133 12.12 -3.60 3.53
N ASP A 134 11.96 -2.53 4.32
CA ASP A 134 10.82 -2.33 5.22
C ASP A 134 9.54 -1.91 4.46
N ILE A 135 9.68 -1.46 3.22
CA ILE A 135 8.58 -1.03 2.34
C ILE A 135 8.63 -1.84 1.05
N VAL A 136 7.47 -2.37 0.66
CA VAL A 136 7.25 -3.00 -0.64
C VAL A 136 6.37 -2.09 -1.49
N TYR A 137 6.95 -1.53 -2.54
CA TYR A 137 6.26 -0.75 -3.56
C TYR A 137 5.55 -1.68 -4.54
N ILE A 138 4.37 -1.28 -4.98
CA ILE A 138 3.50 -2.06 -5.85
C ILE A 138 3.24 -1.23 -7.09
N LYS A 139 3.69 -1.73 -8.24
CA LYS A 139 3.57 -1.06 -9.53
C LYS A 139 2.86 -1.96 -10.54
N GLU A 140 2.16 -1.33 -11.47
CA GLU A 140 1.87 -1.91 -12.77
C GLU A 140 3.06 -1.66 -13.72
N VAL A 141 2.90 -1.82 -15.03
CA VAL A 141 3.98 -1.62 -16.00
C VAL A 141 4.49 -0.17 -15.99
N GLU A 142 3.60 0.81 -15.92
CA GLU A 142 3.94 2.24 -16.01
C GLU A 142 3.39 3.08 -14.85
N GLU A 143 2.53 2.53 -14.00
CA GLU A 143 1.86 3.28 -12.94
C GLU A 143 2.18 2.73 -11.55
N PHE A 144 2.41 3.64 -10.60
CA PHE A 144 2.44 3.33 -9.19
C PHE A 144 1.02 3.06 -8.68
N LEU A 145 0.80 1.91 -8.07
CA LEU A 145 -0.49 1.58 -7.46
C LEU A 145 -0.48 1.85 -5.95
N GLY A 146 0.68 1.74 -5.30
CA GLY A 146 0.79 1.97 -3.86
C GLY A 146 1.97 1.26 -3.20
N LEU A 147 1.84 1.02 -1.89
CA LEU A 147 2.82 0.27 -1.11
C LEU A 147 2.18 -0.46 0.08
N ALA A 148 2.93 -1.41 0.62
CA ALA A 148 2.64 -2.08 1.89
C ALA A 148 3.93 -2.25 2.70
N PHE A 149 3.82 -2.19 4.02
CA PHE A 149 4.95 -2.40 4.91
C PHE A 149 5.27 -3.89 5.02
N ALA A 150 6.56 -4.21 5.01
CA ALA A 150 7.04 -5.54 5.28
C ALA A 150 6.92 -5.88 6.77
N ILE A 151 6.70 -7.16 7.07
CA ILE A 151 6.62 -7.69 8.42
C ILE A 151 7.93 -8.42 8.71
N ARG A 152 8.59 -8.02 9.80
CA ARG A 152 9.75 -8.75 10.32
C ARG A 152 9.27 -10.01 11.02
N VAL A 153 9.63 -11.16 10.45
CA VAL A 153 9.37 -12.48 11.04
C VAL A 153 10.65 -12.93 11.72
N LYS A 154 10.58 -13.33 12.99
CA LYS A 154 11.72 -13.98 13.65
C LYS A 154 11.84 -15.40 13.11
N GLU A 155 13.04 -15.86 12.82
CA GLU A 155 13.29 -17.19 12.22
C GLU A 155 12.95 -18.38 13.15
N ASN A 156 12.57 -18.12 14.42
CA ASN A 156 12.38 -19.15 15.45
C ASN A 156 10.93 -19.27 15.98
N GLU A 157 9.91 -19.05 15.15
CA GLU A 157 8.53 -19.50 15.42
C GLU A 157 8.11 -20.60 14.46
#